data_AF-A0A7U5YJ15-F1
#
_entry.id   AF-A0A7U5YJ15-F1
#
_cell.length_a   1.000
_cell.length_b   1.000
_cell.length_c   1.000
_cell.angle_alpha   90.00
_cell.angle_beta   90.00
_cell.angle_gamma   90.00
#
_symmetry.space_group_name_H-M   'P 1'
#
loop_
_entity.id
_entity.type
_entity.pdbx_description
1 polymer ?
#
loop_
_entity_poly.entity_id
_entity_poly.type
_entity_poly.pdbx_seq_one_letter_code
_entity_poly.pdbx_strand_id
1 'polypeptide(L)'
;MLVDLKSTLEDAPSDGICYVRQNGIWVQQGAFDVGIAASTGEVNATAHQLFTLDGTKDNTVTFTNLPAGRATVIALVFHGKGGAITWPDNLAWSQNDIPKLADTRTVISILWDGETLTGTTALTV
;
A
#
# COMPACT_ATOMS: atom_id res chain seq x y z
N MET A 1 46.56 -17.50 -10.88
CA MET A 1 46.01 -16.16 -11.13
C MET A 1 44.58 -16.16 -10.62
N LEU A 2 44.32 -15.55 -9.46
CA LEU A 2 42.96 -15.36 -8.97
C LEU A 2 42.32 -14.27 -9.82
N VAL A 3 41.20 -14.57 -10.47
CA VAL A 3 40.36 -13.56 -11.12
C VAL A 3 39.57 -12.90 -10.01
N ASP A 4 39.86 -11.63 -9.72
CA ASP A 4 39.06 -10.83 -8.80
C ASP A 4 37.70 -10.57 -9.45
N LEU A 5 36.69 -11.30 -9.00
CA LEU A 5 35.34 -11.31 -9.57
C LEU A 5 34.43 -10.30 -8.85
N LYS A 6 34.99 -9.19 -8.38
CA LYS A 6 34.21 -8.01 -8.01
C LYS A 6 34.28 -7.01 -9.16
N SER A 7 33.37 -7.14 -10.13
CA SER A 7 32.92 -5.95 -10.85
C SER A 7 32.38 -4.99 -9.79
N THR A 8 33.14 -3.97 -9.45
CA THR A 8 32.72 -2.97 -8.46
C THR A 8 31.46 -2.32 -8.99
N LEU A 9 30.34 -2.59 -8.33
CA LEU A 9 29.11 -1.86 -8.60
C LEU A 9 29.40 -0.40 -8.29
N GLU A 10 29.32 0.44 -9.31
CA GLU A 10 29.42 1.89 -9.14
C GLU A 10 28.23 2.39 -8.33
N ASP A 11 28.43 3.40 -7.49
CA ASP A 11 27.35 4.06 -6.76
C ASP A 11 26.33 4.65 -7.74
N ALA A 12 25.08 4.80 -7.29
CA ALA A 12 24.05 5.50 -8.06
C ALA A 12 24.43 6.98 -8.28
N PRO A 13 23.90 7.64 -9.32
CA PRO A 13 24.07 9.08 -9.51
C PRO A 13 23.73 9.88 -8.24
N SER A 14 24.62 10.80 -7.86
CA SER A 14 24.45 11.67 -6.68
C SER A 14 23.73 12.96 -7.07
N ASP A 15 22.49 12.83 -7.53
CA ASP A 15 21.63 13.93 -8.01
C ASP A 15 20.31 14.04 -7.23
N GLY A 16 20.14 13.23 -6.19
CA GLY A 16 18.95 13.23 -5.33
C GLY A 16 17.78 12.40 -5.88
N ILE A 17 17.95 11.67 -6.98
CA ILE A 17 16.95 10.78 -7.57
C ILE A 17 17.14 9.34 -7.05
N CYS A 18 16.05 8.60 -6.84
CA CYS A 18 16.13 7.19 -6.48
C CYS A 18 16.38 6.32 -7.72
N TYR A 19 17.35 5.42 -7.63
CA TYR A 19 17.71 4.49 -8.71
C TYR A 19 17.56 3.05 -8.27
N VAL A 20 17.09 2.20 -9.17
CA VAL A 20 17.12 0.74 -9.04
C VAL A 20 18.14 0.16 -9.99
N ARG A 21 18.71 -0.99 -9.62
CA ARG A 21 19.67 -1.70 -10.47
C ARG A 21 18.94 -2.66 -11.41
N GLN A 22 19.02 -2.43 -12.71
CA GLN A 22 18.39 -3.30 -13.72
C GLN A 22 19.39 -3.58 -14.83
N ASN A 23 19.60 -4.86 -15.17
CA ASN A 23 20.46 -5.28 -16.29
C ASN A 23 21.85 -4.63 -16.33
N GLY A 24 22.46 -4.40 -15.16
CA GLY A 24 23.79 -3.80 -15.12
C GLY A 24 23.83 -2.28 -15.40
N ILE A 25 22.68 -1.59 -15.36
CA ILE A 25 22.59 -0.13 -15.38
C ILE A 25 21.77 0.41 -14.21
N TRP A 26 22.07 1.64 -13.79
CA TRP A 26 21.21 2.39 -12.87
C TRP A 26 20.06 2.97 -13.68
N VAL A 27 18.83 2.64 -13.31
CA VAL A 27 17.62 3.16 -13.95
C VAL A 27 16.88 4.01 -12.92
N GLN A 28 16.49 5.23 -13.32
CA GLN A 28 15.67 6.07 -12.48
C GLN A 28 14.41 5.29 -12.09
N GLN A 29 14.16 5.20 -10.79
CA GLN A 29 12.91 4.65 -10.32
C GLN A 29 11.78 5.59 -10.75
N GLY A 30 10.87 5.08 -11.58
CA GLY A 30 9.65 5.82 -11.96
C GLY A 30 8.70 5.99 -10.78
N ALA A 31 7.47 6.46 -11.05
CA ALA A 31 6.39 6.31 -10.06
C ALA A 31 6.26 4.82 -9.68
N PHE A 32 6.10 4.51 -8.40
CA PHE A 32 5.88 3.14 -7.93
C PHE A 32 4.72 2.53 -8.72
N ASP A 33 4.98 1.49 -9.52
CA ASP A 33 3.92 0.64 -10.02
C ASP A 33 3.37 -0.15 -8.82
N VAL A 34 2.15 0.19 -8.43
CA VAL A 34 1.52 -0.38 -7.25
C VAL A 34 0.99 -1.75 -7.63
N GLY A 35 1.69 -2.81 -7.19
CA GLY A 35 1.15 -4.15 -7.32
C GLY A 35 -0.20 -4.27 -6.57
N ILE A 36 -1.09 -5.12 -7.08
CA ILE A 36 -2.42 -5.37 -6.52
C ILE A 36 -2.43 -6.77 -5.90
N ALA A 37 -2.95 -6.89 -4.68
CA ALA A 37 -3.17 -8.18 -4.05
C ALA A 37 -4.63 -8.37 -3.61
N ALA A 38 -5.16 -9.58 -3.79
CA ALA A 38 -6.37 -9.98 -3.10
C ALA A 38 -6.03 -10.32 -1.64
N SER A 39 -6.86 -9.91 -0.70
CA SER A 39 -6.67 -10.14 0.73
C SER A 39 -7.97 -10.48 1.45
N THR A 40 -7.85 -11.22 2.54
CA THR A 40 -8.93 -11.48 3.50
C THR A 40 -8.85 -10.57 4.74
N GLY A 41 -8.29 -9.37 4.57
CA GLY A 41 -8.19 -8.34 5.62
C GLY A 41 -6.77 -7.93 6.00
N GLU A 42 -5.75 -8.74 5.71
CA GLU A 42 -4.36 -8.36 5.97
C GLU A 42 -3.83 -7.41 4.89
N VAL A 43 -3.32 -6.26 5.31
CA VAL A 43 -2.78 -5.21 4.44
C VAL A 43 -1.31 -4.98 4.81
N ASN A 44 -0.40 -5.60 4.05
CA ASN A 44 1.04 -5.48 4.25
C ASN A 44 1.65 -4.41 3.35
N ALA A 45 2.00 -3.26 3.93
CA ALA A 45 2.44 -2.08 3.20
C ALA A 45 3.82 -2.20 2.51
N THR A 46 4.60 -3.26 2.78
CA THR A 46 5.85 -3.54 2.05
C THR A 46 5.64 -4.40 0.81
N ALA A 47 4.50 -5.09 0.70
CA ALA A 47 4.21 -5.98 -0.41
C ALA A 47 3.48 -5.25 -1.55
N HIS A 48 2.45 -4.48 -1.20
CA HIS A 48 1.55 -3.82 -2.16
C HIS A 48 1.00 -2.52 -1.54
N GLN A 49 0.45 -1.62 -2.37
CA GLN A 49 -0.24 -0.41 -1.90
C GLN A 49 -1.70 -0.36 -2.37
N LEU A 50 -2.16 -1.38 -3.09
CA LEU A 50 -3.57 -1.60 -3.42
C LEU A 50 -3.97 -3.02 -3.06
N PHE A 51 -5.08 -3.16 -2.34
CA PHE A 51 -5.63 -4.46 -1.93
C PHE A 51 -7.10 -4.58 -2.34
N THR A 52 -7.48 -5.72 -2.90
CA THR A 52 -8.88 -6.05 -3.16
C THR A 52 -9.41 -6.98 -2.07
N LEU A 53 -10.63 -6.71 -1.59
CA LEU A 53 -11.31 -7.49 -0.57
C LEU A 53 -12.73 -7.84 -1.03
N ASP A 54 -13.21 -9.00 -0.59
CA ASP A 54 -14.57 -9.45 -0.84
C ASP A 54 -15.51 -8.85 0.24
N GLY A 55 -16.26 -7.81 -0.13
CA GLY A 55 -17.18 -7.10 0.76
C GLY A 55 -18.48 -7.84 1.04
N THR A 56 -18.71 -8.99 0.39
CA THR A 56 -19.84 -9.87 0.70
C THR A 56 -19.57 -10.77 1.92
N LYS A 57 -18.33 -10.77 2.42
CA LYS A 57 -17.89 -11.57 3.56
C LYS A 57 -17.37 -10.69 4.70
N ASP A 58 -17.37 -11.24 5.90
CA ASP A 58 -16.77 -10.57 7.04
C ASP A 58 -15.25 -10.42 6.81
N ASN A 59 -14.73 -9.23 7.09
CA ASN A 59 -13.30 -8.92 6.98
C ASN A 59 -12.82 -8.24 8.26
N THR A 60 -11.66 -8.66 8.76
CA THR A 60 -10.95 -7.96 9.83
C THR A 60 -9.71 -7.32 9.22
N VAL A 61 -9.74 -5.99 9.08
CA VAL A 61 -8.67 -5.25 8.42
C VAL A 61 -7.55 -4.96 9.41
N THR A 62 -6.33 -5.37 9.07
CA THR A 62 -5.11 -5.07 9.84
C THR A 62 -4.03 -4.51 8.91
N PHE A 63 -3.33 -3.49 9.36
CA PHE A 63 -2.20 -2.91 8.62
C PHE A 63 -0.89 -3.34 9.27
N THR A 64 0.01 -3.93 8.49
CA THR A 64 1.33 -4.38 8.95
C THR A 64 2.44 -3.72 8.14
N ASN A 65 3.62 -3.63 8.76
CA ASN A 65 4.84 -3.07 8.16
C ASN A 65 4.68 -1.64 7.62
N LEU A 66 3.92 -0.80 8.32
CA LEU A 66 3.83 0.63 8.03
C LEU A 66 5.18 1.30 8.34
N PRO A 67 5.72 2.14 7.44
CA PRO A 67 7.07 2.67 7.59
C PRO A 67 7.11 3.82 8.59
N ALA A 68 7.82 3.64 9.72
CA ALA A 68 7.99 4.71 10.72
C ALA A 68 8.70 5.94 10.11
N GLY A 69 8.19 7.14 10.38
CA GLY A 69 8.76 8.39 9.89
C GLY A 69 8.64 8.62 8.37
N ARG A 70 7.83 7.82 7.67
CA ARG A 70 7.54 7.97 6.23
C ARG A 70 6.04 7.84 5.98
N ALA A 71 5.53 8.66 5.07
CA ALA A 71 4.14 8.58 4.67
C ALA A 71 3.92 7.55 3.54
N THR A 72 2.72 6.95 3.49
CA THR A 72 2.25 6.14 2.37
C THR A 72 0.73 6.25 2.24
N VAL A 73 0.22 6.10 1.01
CA VAL A 73 -1.22 5.98 0.74
C VAL A 73 -1.50 4.54 0.33
N ILE A 74 -2.49 3.93 0.96
CA ILE A 74 -2.93 2.57 0.69
C ILE A 74 -4.37 2.64 0.17
N ALA A 75 -4.63 1.98 -0.95
CA ALA A 75 -5.97 1.85 -1.51
C ALA A 75 -6.56 0.48 -1.16
N LEU A 76 -7.77 0.47 -0.60
CA LEU A 76 -8.56 -0.73 -0.41
C LEU A 76 -9.74 -0.68 -1.37
N VAL A 77 -9.98 -1.79 -2.08
CA VAL A 77 -11.10 -1.94 -3.00
C VAL A 77 -11.95 -3.10 -2.51
N PHE A 78 -13.13 -2.80 -1.98
CA PHE A 78 -14.13 -3.80 -1.63
C PHE A 78 -15.04 -4.06 -2.83
N HIS A 79 -15.25 -5.34 -3.14
CA HIS A 79 -16.23 -5.79 -4.13
C HIS A 79 -17.49 -6.30 -3.44
N GLY A 80 -18.64 -5.70 -3.76
CA GLY A 80 -19.91 -6.02 -3.11
C GLY A 80 -20.05 -5.48 -1.69
N LYS A 81 -21.20 -5.79 -1.08
CA LYS A 81 -21.52 -5.49 0.32
C LYS A 81 -22.26 -6.67 0.96
N GLY A 82 -22.34 -6.68 2.29
CA GLY A 82 -23.14 -7.64 3.06
C GLY A 82 -22.38 -8.25 4.24
N GLY A 83 -21.04 -8.27 4.17
CA GLY A 83 -20.19 -8.66 5.29
C GLY A 83 -19.95 -7.53 6.29
N ALA A 84 -19.63 -7.90 7.52
CA ALA A 84 -19.17 -6.98 8.56
C ALA A 84 -17.69 -6.66 8.38
N ILE A 85 -17.33 -5.37 8.42
CA ILE A 85 -15.94 -4.91 8.33
C ILE A 85 -15.49 -4.45 9.71
N THR A 86 -14.50 -5.13 10.27
CA THR A 86 -13.84 -4.74 11.52
C THR A 86 -12.58 -3.96 11.19
N TRP A 87 -12.52 -2.71 11.65
CA TRP A 87 -11.39 -1.81 11.47
C TRP A 87 -10.51 -1.78 12.73
N PRO A 88 -9.22 -1.47 12.62
CA PRO A 88 -8.35 -1.40 13.78
C PRO A 88 -8.60 -0.11 14.57
N ASP A 89 -8.48 -0.17 15.89
CA ASP A 89 -8.81 0.95 16.79
C ASP A 89 -7.93 2.20 16.59
N ASN A 90 -6.75 2.02 16.00
CA ASN A 90 -5.80 3.11 15.72
C ASN A 90 -6.03 3.78 14.34
N LEU A 91 -7.08 3.42 13.61
CA LEU A 91 -7.49 4.07 12.37
C LEU A 91 -8.54 5.15 12.65
N ALA A 92 -8.17 6.41 12.46
CA ALA A 92 -9.10 7.52 12.51
C ALA A 92 -9.81 7.70 11.16
N TRP A 93 -11.10 8.00 11.17
CA TRP A 93 -11.86 8.30 9.96
C TRP A 93 -12.01 9.80 9.76
N SER A 94 -11.84 10.25 8.52
CA SER A 94 -12.15 11.63 8.15
C SER A 94 -13.59 11.95 8.56
N GLN A 95 -13.78 13.06 9.28
CA GLN A 95 -15.07 13.48 9.81
C GLN A 95 -15.77 12.46 10.73
N ASN A 96 -15.04 11.48 11.26
CA ASN A 96 -15.56 10.35 12.02
C ASN A 96 -16.60 9.51 11.25
N ASP A 97 -16.56 9.51 9.92
CA ASP A 97 -17.49 8.74 9.09
C ASP A 97 -16.85 7.46 8.57
N ILE A 98 -17.31 6.32 9.09
CA ILE A 98 -16.83 5.00 8.66
C ILE A 98 -17.46 4.67 7.30
N PRO A 99 -16.65 4.31 6.28
CA PRO A 99 -17.15 3.98 4.95
C PRO A 99 -18.22 2.89 4.96
N LYS A 100 -19.32 3.13 4.26
CA LYS A 100 -20.33 2.09 3.97
C LYS A 100 -20.02 1.47 2.62
N LEU A 101 -20.03 0.13 2.56
CA LEU A 101 -19.82 -0.59 1.31
C LEU A 101 -21.02 -0.42 0.36
N ALA A 102 -20.74 -0.09 -0.90
CA ALA A 102 -21.69 -0.04 -2.01
C ALA A 102 -21.93 -1.43 -2.63
N ASP A 103 -22.99 -1.54 -3.44
CA ASP A 103 -23.44 -2.81 -4.02
C ASP A 103 -22.43 -3.46 -4.96
N THR A 104 -21.62 -2.67 -5.67
CA THR A 104 -20.65 -3.22 -6.61
C THR A 104 -19.22 -2.96 -6.19
N ARG A 105 -18.88 -1.71 -5.86
CA ARG A 105 -17.49 -1.35 -5.58
C ARG A 105 -17.38 -0.18 -4.61
N THR A 106 -16.50 -0.33 -3.64
CA THR A 106 -16.13 0.75 -2.72
C THR A 106 -14.61 0.90 -2.71
N VAL A 107 -14.12 2.12 -2.92
CA VAL A 107 -12.70 2.46 -2.84
C VAL A 107 -12.46 3.33 -1.62
N ILE A 108 -11.61 2.84 -0.73
CA ILE A 108 -11.20 3.52 0.49
C ILE A 108 -9.71 3.85 0.38
N SER A 109 -9.37 5.09 0.67
CA SER A 109 -7.99 5.55 0.77
C SER A 109 -7.59 5.65 2.23
N ILE A 110 -6.47 5.05 2.57
CA ILE A 110 -5.87 5.09 3.90
C ILE A 110 -4.54 5.83 3.78
N LEU A 111 -4.40 6.93 4.52
CA LEU A 111 -3.15 7.63 4.71
C LEU A 111 -2.47 7.10 5.97
N TRP A 112 -1.22 6.69 5.82
CA TRP A 112 -0.27 6.61 6.91
C TRP A 112 0.68 7.80 6.78
N ASP A 113 0.82 8.63 7.80
CA ASP A 113 1.67 9.84 7.77
C ASP A 113 3.08 9.62 8.34
N GLY A 114 3.38 8.40 8.80
CA GLY A 114 4.61 8.07 9.54
C GLY A 114 4.36 7.70 11.00
N GLU A 115 3.15 7.98 11.52
CA GLU A 115 2.75 7.74 12.91
C GLU A 115 1.27 7.36 13.05
N THR A 116 0.38 7.97 12.29
CA THR A 116 -1.07 7.81 12.40
C THR A 116 -1.71 7.28 11.12
N LEU A 117 -2.80 6.52 11.30
CA LEU A 117 -3.65 6.06 10.21
C LEU A 117 -4.90 6.93 10.11
N THR A 118 -5.15 7.49 8.94
CA THR A 118 -6.38 8.22 8.61
C THR A 118 -7.04 7.66 7.36
N GLY A 119 -8.34 7.36 7.43
CA GLY A 119 -9.11 6.81 6.32
C GLY A 119 -10.12 7.79 5.73
N THR A 120 -10.39 7.67 4.42
CA THR A 120 -11.46 8.38 3.72
C THR A 120 -12.02 7.53 2.58
N THR A 121 -13.29 7.72 2.25
CA THR A 121 -13.90 7.11 1.05
C THR A 121 -13.69 8.02 -0.14
N ALA A 122 -13.10 7.51 -1.21
CA ALA A 122 -12.83 8.30 -2.41
C ALA A 122 -13.83 8.04 -3.55
N LEU A 123 -14.44 6.85 -3.60
CA LEU A 123 -15.37 6.46 -4.68
C LEU A 123 -16.25 5.27 -4.27
N THR A 124 -17.55 5.38 -4.52
CA THR A 124 -18.53 4.28 -4.43
C THR A 124 -19.29 4.17 -5.76
N VAL A 125 -19.52 2.93 -6.23
CA VAL A 125 -20.29 2.62 -7.45
C VAL A 125 -21.26 1.47 -7.18
#